data_AF-A0A494Z3V7-F1
#
_entry.id   AF-A0A494Z3V7-F1
#
_cell.length_a   1.000
_cell.length_b   1.000
_cell.length_c   1.000
_cell.angle_alpha   90.00
_cell.angle_beta   90.00
_cell.angle_gamma   90.00
#
_symmetry.space_group_name_H-M   'P 1'
#
loop_
_entity.id
_entity.type
_entity.pdbx_description
1 polymer ?
#
loop_
_entity_poly.entity_id
_entity_poly.type
_entity_poly.pdbx_seq_one_letter_code
_entity_poly.pdbx_strand_id
1 'polypeptide(L)'
;MLFCIHHFLRKQVTGTISYNDIIQMTVLVDLKSGTVNVEGSVEELKEIAMDEEFYIKTFKSQAEFFIENNISNPKKYYDQFK
;
A
#
# COMPACT_ATOMS: atom_id res chain seq x y z
N MET A 1 -2.66 2.54 13.42
CA MET A 1 -2.76 1.90 12.09
C MET A 1 -1.42 2.06 11.40
N LEU A 2 -0.81 0.98 10.96
CA LEU A 2 0.49 1.02 10.30
C LEU A 2 0.29 0.74 8.80
N PHE A 3 0.77 1.68 7.98
CA PHE A 3 0.79 1.59 6.53
C PHE A 3 2.21 1.22 6.12
N CYS A 4 2.37 0.07 5.47
CA CYS A 4 3.68 -0.41 5.06
C CYS A 4 3.66 -0.92 3.64
N ILE A 5 4.74 -0.64 2.92
CA ILE A 5 4.97 -1.10 1.56
C ILE A 5 6.15 -2.05 1.60
N HIS A 6 5.90 -3.33 1.32
CA HIS A 6 6.82 -4.42 1.62
C HIS A 6 7.65 -4.89 0.42
N HIS A 7 7.14 -4.73 -0.81
CA HIS A 7 7.74 -5.38 -1.97
C HIS A 7 7.74 -4.49 -3.21
N PHE A 8 8.91 -4.35 -3.84
CA PHE A 8 9.12 -3.68 -5.12
C PHE A 8 9.97 -4.60 -6.02
N LEU A 9 9.30 -5.50 -6.74
CA LEU A 9 9.92 -6.35 -7.75
C LEU A 9 9.00 -6.36 -8.97
N ARG A 10 9.55 -6.14 -10.16
CA ARG A 10 8.80 -6.19 -11.43
C ARG A 10 7.64 -5.19 -11.55
N LYS A 11 7.77 -3.96 -11.02
CA LYS A 11 6.70 -2.92 -11.07
C LYS A 11 5.42 -3.31 -10.32
N GLN A 12 5.55 -4.19 -9.33
CA GLN A 12 4.48 -4.52 -8.39
C GLN A 12 4.79 -3.89 -7.04
N VAL A 13 3.75 -3.41 -6.38
CA VAL A 13 3.83 -2.81 -5.05
C VAL A 13 2.82 -3.51 -4.15
N THR A 14 3.30 -4.05 -3.04
CA THR A 14 2.45 -4.65 -2.00
C THR A 14 2.36 -3.71 -0.82
N GLY A 15 1.16 -3.23 -0.57
CA GLY A 15 0.78 -2.41 0.57
C GLY A 15 -0.02 -3.19 1.60
N THR A 16 0.21 -2.96 2.88
CA THR A 16 -0.53 -3.60 3.98
C THR A 16 -1.03 -2.56 4.96
N ILE A 17 -2.27 -2.74 5.41
CA ILE A 17 -2.88 -2.01 6.51
C ILE A 17 -2.96 -2.95 7.70
N SER A 18 -2.35 -2.55 8.81
CA SER A 18 -2.40 -3.30 10.06
C SER A 18 -2.94 -2.48 11.22
N TYR A 19 -3.68 -3.17 12.08
CA TYR A 19 -4.28 -2.64 13.30
C TYR A 19 -4.07 -3.67 14.42
N ASN A 20 -3.53 -3.23 15.57
CA ASN A 20 -3.14 -4.10 16.68
C ASN A 20 -2.30 -5.30 16.25
N ASP A 21 -1.28 -5.07 15.40
CA ASP A 21 -0.39 -6.08 14.83
C ASP A 21 -1.07 -7.14 13.95
N ILE A 22 -2.35 -6.98 13.64
CA ILE A 22 -3.11 -7.83 12.72
C ILE A 22 -3.19 -7.13 11.37
N ILE A 23 -2.83 -7.84 10.29
CA ILE A 23 -3.03 -7.37 8.91
C ILE A 23 -4.51 -7.50 8.59
N GLN A 24 -5.15 -6.36 8.34
CA GLN A 24 -6.58 -6.26 8.05
C GLN A 24 -6.84 -6.30 6.55
N MET A 25 -5.94 -5.65 5.80
CA MET A 25 -6.06 -5.52 4.36
C MET A 25 -4.67 -5.48 3.71
N THR A 26 -4.54 -6.21 2.62
CA THR A 26 -3.37 -6.22 1.74
C THR A 26 -3.81 -5.77 0.35
N VAL A 27 -3.10 -4.79 -0.22
CA VAL A 27 -3.33 -4.29 -1.57
C VAL A 27 -2.09 -4.58 -2.40
N LEU A 28 -2.26 -5.37 -3.44
CA LEU A 28 -1.24 -5.64 -4.45
C LEU A 28 -1.59 -4.84 -5.70
N VAL A 29 -0.77 -3.84 -6.00
CA VAL A 29 -0.87 -3.03 -7.21
C VAL A 29 0.15 -3.54 -8.22
N ASP A 30 -0.32 -4.08 -9.33
CA ASP A 30 0.53 -4.44 -10.48
C ASP A 30 0.38 -3.37 -11.57
N LEU A 31 1.40 -2.54 -11.72
CA LEU A 31 1.41 -1.46 -12.72
C LEU A 31 1.81 -1.93 -14.12
N LYS A 32 2.21 -3.20 -14.32
CA LYS A 32 2.40 -3.78 -15.66
C LYS A 32 1.09 -4.19 -16.29
N SER A 33 0.25 -4.89 -15.52
CA SER A 33 -1.08 -5.32 -15.96
C SER A 33 -2.15 -4.27 -15.69
N GLY A 34 -1.86 -3.25 -14.87
CA GLY A 34 -2.83 -2.24 -14.43
C GLY A 34 -3.85 -2.81 -13.44
N THR A 35 -3.57 -3.97 -12.84
CA THR A 35 -4.50 -4.68 -11.95
C THR A 35 -4.22 -4.34 -10.50
N VAL A 36 -5.30 -4.22 -9.72
CA VAL A 36 -5.22 -4.12 -8.26
C VAL A 36 -5.93 -5.31 -7.66
N ASN A 37 -5.23 -6.07 -6.84
CA ASN A 37 -5.78 -7.16 -6.06
C ASN A 37 -5.84 -6.72 -4.59
N VAL A 38 -6.98 -6.95 -3.95
CA VAL A 38 -7.21 -6.62 -2.55
C VAL A 38 -7.55 -7.91 -1.82
N GLU A 39 -6.87 -8.14 -0.70
CA GLU A 39 -7.13 -9.26 0.21
C GLU A 39 -7.47 -8.70 1.60
N GLY A 40 -8.50 -9.25 2.23
CA GLY A 40 -9.04 -8.71 3.48
C GLY A 40 -9.90 -7.46 3.27
N SER A 41 -10.25 -6.79 4.36
CA SER A 41 -11.03 -5.55 4.33
C SER A 41 -10.81 -4.74 5.61
N VAL A 42 -11.07 -3.44 5.53
CA VAL A 42 -11.08 -2.51 6.67
C VAL A 42 -12.49 -2.21 7.17
N GLU A 43 -13.51 -2.93 6.70
CA GLU A 43 -14.92 -2.69 7.07
C GLU A 43 -15.16 -2.77 8.59
N GLU A 44 -14.50 -3.71 9.27
CA GLU A 44 -14.56 -3.83 10.74
C GLU A 44 -13.96 -2.62 11.47
N LEU A 45 -13.17 -1.80 10.76
CA LEU A 45 -12.53 -0.61 11.27
C LEU A 45 -13.18 0.68 10.79
N LYS A 46 -14.36 0.64 10.14
CA LYS A 46 -15.01 1.82 9.51
C LYS A 46 -15.16 3.07 10.40
N GLU A 47 -15.23 2.89 11.71
CA GLU A 47 -15.36 4.02 12.66
C GLU A 47 -14.02 4.71 12.95
N ILE A 48 -12.90 4.04 12.67
CA ILE A 48 -11.54 4.51 12.99
C ILE A 48 -10.61 4.52 11.77
N ALA A 49 -11.05 3.98 10.64
CA ALA A 49 -10.31 3.86 9.39
C ALA A 49 -10.99 4.67 8.29
N MET A 50 -10.18 5.13 7.33
CA MET A 50 -10.69 5.63 6.06
C MET A 50 -11.39 4.51 5.28
N ASP A 51 -12.19 4.89 4.30
CA ASP A 51 -12.83 3.94 3.40
C ASP A 51 -11.81 3.10 2.62
N GLU A 52 -12.20 1.87 2.28
CA GLU A 52 -11.36 0.94 1.53
C GLU A 52 -10.89 1.54 0.18
N GLU A 53 -11.80 2.24 -0.51
CA GLU A 53 -11.51 2.91 -1.77
C GLU A 53 -10.42 3.99 -1.62
N PHE A 54 -10.42 4.72 -0.50
CA PHE A 54 -9.40 5.71 -0.21
C PHE A 54 -8.02 5.07 -0.09
N TYR A 55 -7.93 3.92 0.60
CA TYR A 55 -6.66 3.20 0.72
C TYR A 55 -6.19 2.65 -0.62
N ILE A 56 -7.08 2.03 -1.40
CA ILE A 56 -6.75 1.51 -2.73
C ILE A 56 -6.19 2.62 -3.62
N LYS A 57 -6.85 3.77 -3.66
CA LYS A 57 -6.41 4.94 -4.42
C LYS A 57 -5.05 5.46 -3.94
N THR A 58 -4.84 5.49 -2.63
CA THR A 58 -3.56 5.89 -2.02
C THR A 58 -2.44 4.93 -2.40
N PHE A 59 -2.66 3.62 -2.28
CA PHE A 59 -1.65 2.62 -2.67
C PHE A 59 -1.31 2.71 -4.15
N LYS A 60 -2.30 2.94 -5.02
CA LYS A 60 -2.06 3.11 -6.46
C LYS A 60 -1.19 4.33 -6.76
N SER A 61 -1.55 5.49 -6.20
CA SER A 61 -0.78 6.74 -6.39
C SER A 61 0.65 6.61 -5.86
N GLN A 62 0.82 5.98 -4.71
CA GLN A 62 2.14 5.72 -4.14
C GLN A 62 2.96 4.75 -5.01
N ALA A 63 2.33 3.70 -5.53
CA ALA A 63 2.99 2.76 -6.42
C ALA A 63 3.48 3.43 -7.70
N GLU A 64 2.66 4.30 -8.30
CA GLU A 64 3.02 5.11 -9.47
C GLU A 64 4.23 6.00 -9.15
N PHE A 65 4.17 6.74 -8.04
CA PHE A 65 5.27 7.60 -7.58
C PHE A 65 6.59 6.84 -7.41
N PHE A 66 6.59 5.67 -6.74
CA PHE A 66 7.82 4.90 -6.54
C PHE A 66 8.39 4.37 -7.85
N ILE A 67 7.55 3.95 -8.79
CA ILE A 67 8.02 3.49 -10.10
C ILE A 67 8.60 4.63 -10.92
N GLU A 68 7.89 5.75 -11.03
CA GLU A 68 8.34 6.91 -11.80
C GLU A 68 9.69 7.44 -11.30
N ASN A 69 9.89 7.41 -9.98
CA ASN A 69 11.12 7.89 -9.35
C ASN A 69 12.19 6.81 -9.15
N ASN A 70 11.98 5.59 -9.68
CA ASN A 70 12.89 4.44 -9.50
C ASN A 70 13.22 4.13 -8.03
N ILE A 71 12.27 4.36 -7.12
CA ILE A 71 12.40 4.11 -5.69
C ILE A 71 12.11 2.64 -5.43
N SER A 72 13.16 1.85 -5.23
CA SER A 72 13.06 0.42 -4.96
C SER A 72 12.81 0.05 -3.51
N ASN A 73 12.99 1.00 -2.58
CA ASN A 73 12.76 0.79 -1.15
C ASN A 73 11.95 1.96 -0.57
N PRO A 74 10.61 1.85 -0.56
CA PRO A 74 9.72 2.89 -0.03
C PRO A 74 10.00 3.23 1.44
N LYS A 75 10.34 2.24 2.26
CA LYS A 75 10.68 2.46 3.68
C LYS A 75 11.91 3.36 3.82
N LYS A 76 12.99 3.00 3.12
CA LYS A 76 14.23 3.81 3.10
C LYS A 76 13.97 5.22 2.56
N TYR A 77 13.08 5.36 1.57
CA TYR A 77 12.72 6.66 1.01
C TYR A 77 12.03 7.59 2.01
N TYR A 78 11.23 7.07 2.94
CA TYR A 78 10.60 7.91 3.97
C TYR A 78 11.50 8.15 5.18
N ASP A 79 12.37 7.20 5.51
CA ASP A 79 13.30 7.33 6.64
C ASP A 79 14.30 8.49 6.46
N GLN A 80 14.61 8.92 5.22
CA GLN A 80 15.48 10.09 4.96
C GLN A 80 14.82 11.45 5.25
N PHE A 81 13.50 11.51 5.45
CA PHE A 81 12.75 12.73 5.76
C PHE A 81 12.28 12.79 7.22
N LYS A 82 12.74 11.85 8.05
CA LYS A 82 12.56 11.85 9.50
C LYS A 82 13.72 12.55 10.19
#